data_AF-A0A2I0I078-F1
#
_entry.id   AF-A0A2I0I078-F1
#
_cell.length_a   1.000
_cell.length_b   1.000
_cell.length_c   1.000
_cell.angle_alpha   90.00
_cell.angle_beta   90.00
_cell.angle_gamma   90.00
#
_symmetry.space_group_name_H-M   'P 1'
#
loop_
_entity.id
_entity.type
_entity.pdbx_description
1 polymer ?
#
loop_
_entity_poly.entity_id
_entity_poly.type
_entity_poly.pdbx_seq_one_letter_code
_entity_poly.pdbx_strand_id
1 'polypeptide(L)'
;MEKYMPVALASSGAFLLTTTAFLGKGSDVVSQDAFEWLFSYPKIARSCDIVYRLVNDIITHELEQKRGHVASAVECYLKQHGISEEEAKHELYKHVDDA
;
A
#
# COMPACT_ATOMS: atom_id res chain seq x y z
N MET A 1 4.31 -8.72 9.12
CA MET A 1 3.78 -8.45 7.76
C MET A 1 2.46 -9.14 7.45
N GLU A 2 2.31 -10.45 7.67
CA GLU A 2 1.10 -11.21 7.33
C GLU A 2 -0.22 -10.63 7.89
N LYS A 3 -0.22 -10.20 9.16
CA LYS A 3 -1.40 -9.56 9.79
C LYS A 3 -1.56 -8.08 9.43
N TYR A 4 -0.47 -7.41 9.07
CA TYR A 4 -0.46 -5.98 8.81
C TYR A 4 -0.96 -5.67 7.40
N MET A 5 -0.39 -6.33 6.39
CA MET A 5 -0.65 -6.02 4.98
C MET A 5 -2.13 -6.05 4.56
N PRO A 6 -2.95 -7.05 4.96
CA PRO A 6 -4.36 -7.07 4.58
C PRO A 6 -5.13 -5.82 5.03
N VAL A 7 -4.81 -5.31 6.24
CA VAL A 7 -5.43 -4.09 6.78
C VAL A 7 -4.81 -2.85 6.14
N ALA A 8 -3.48 -2.83 6.00
CA ALA A 8 -2.73 -1.71 5.49
C ALA A 8 -3.07 -1.38 4.02
N LEU A 9 -3.28 -2.39 3.17
CA LEU A 9 -3.70 -2.19 1.79
C LEU A 9 -5.10 -1.56 1.72
N ALA A 10 -6.04 -2.07 2.53
CA ALA A 10 -7.39 -1.51 2.60
C ALA A 10 -7.40 -0.08 3.16
N SER A 11 -6.61 0.20 4.20
CA SER A 11 -6.56 1.52 4.85
C SER A 11 -5.72 2.54 4.09
N SER A 12 -4.92 2.12 3.09
CA SER A 12 -4.05 3.01 2.32
C SER A 12 -4.81 4.06 1.51
N GLY A 13 -6.06 3.75 1.13
CA GLY A 13 -6.86 4.61 0.25
C GLY A 13 -6.47 4.53 -1.23
N ALA A 14 -5.45 3.78 -1.64
CA ALA A 14 -5.01 3.67 -3.03
C ALA A 14 -6.09 3.08 -3.95
N PHE A 15 -6.72 1.98 -3.53
CA PHE A 15 -7.81 1.37 -4.27
C PHE A 15 -9.05 2.28 -4.35
N LEU A 16 -9.37 2.99 -3.26
CA LEU A 16 -10.45 3.98 -3.23
C LEU A 16 -10.19 5.13 -4.20
N LEU A 17 -8.95 5.65 -4.21
CA LEU A 17 -8.54 6.72 -5.11
C LEU A 17 -8.67 6.28 -6.57
N THR A 18 -8.17 5.09 -6.91
CA THR A 18 -8.29 4.51 -8.25
C THR A 18 -9.74 4.35 -8.67
N THR A 19 -10.58 3.81 -7.80
CA THR A 19 -12.02 3.63 -8.05
C THR A 19 -12.72 4.96 -8.27
N THR A 20 -12.41 5.97 -7.46
CA THR A 20 -12.99 7.32 -7.57
C THR A 20 -12.52 8.01 -8.84
N ALA A 21 -11.26 7.82 -9.24
CA ALA A 21 -10.73 8.34 -10.49
C ALA A 21 -11.42 7.72 -11.70
N PHE A 22 -11.67 6.40 -11.68
CA PHE A 22 -12.46 5.71 -12.71
C PHE A 22 -13.87 6.29 -12.80
N LEU A 23 -14.53 6.48 -11.67
CA LEU A 23 -15.87 7.08 -11.61
C LEU A 23 -15.88 8.51 -12.16
N GLY A 24 -14.89 9.32 -11.81
CA GLY A 24 -14.79 10.71 -12.25
C GLY A 24 -14.54 10.89 -13.75
N LYS A 25 -14.11 9.83 -14.47
CA LYS A 25 -13.93 9.87 -15.93
C LYS A 25 -15.24 9.78 -16.71
N GLY A 26 -16.35 9.42 -16.07
CA GLY A 26 -17.66 9.31 -16.72
C GLY A 26 -17.84 8.02 -17.51
N SER A 27 -19.10 7.70 -17.80
CA SER A 27 -19.51 6.45 -18.47
C SER A 27 -19.17 6.43 -19.97
N ASP A 28 -18.83 7.57 -20.55
CA ASP A 28 -18.33 7.71 -21.91
C ASP A 28 -16.90 7.22 -22.08
N VAL A 29 -16.12 7.14 -20.99
CA VAL A 29 -14.72 6.67 -21.00
C VAL A 29 -14.56 5.35 -20.25
N VAL A 30 -15.22 5.17 -19.11
CA VAL A 30 -15.07 3.98 -18.24
C VAL A 30 -16.36 3.18 -18.24
N SER A 31 -16.30 1.95 -18.74
CA SER A 31 -17.44 1.03 -18.79
C SER A 31 -17.66 0.30 -17.46
N GLN A 32 -18.82 -0.36 -17.33
CA GLN A 32 -19.09 -1.27 -16.21
C GLN A 32 -18.08 -2.42 -16.14
N ASP A 33 -17.74 -3.03 -17.28
CA ASP A 33 -16.74 -4.09 -17.37
C ASP A 33 -15.37 -3.67 -16.81
N ALA A 34 -15.00 -2.38 -16.94
CA ALA A 34 -13.76 -1.86 -16.37
C ALA A 34 -13.80 -1.82 -14.82
N PHE A 35 -14.97 -1.55 -14.22
CA PHE A 35 -15.17 -1.67 -12.78
C PHE A 35 -15.17 -3.12 -12.32
N GLU A 36 -15.82 -4.02 -13.06
CA GLU A 36 -15.80 -5.46 -12.75
C GLU A 36 -14.37 -6.01 -12.81
N TRP A 37 -13.59 -5.61 -13.81
CA TRP A 37 -12.18 -5.91 -13.90
C TRP A 37 -11.41 -5.33 -12.71
N LEU A 38 -11.60 -4.06 -12.35
CA LEU A 38 -10.91 -3.44 -11.21
C LEU A 38 -11.25 -4.14 -9.89
N PHE A 39 -12.54 -4.45 -9.66
CA PHE A 39 -13.03 -5.12 -8.46
C PHE A 39 -12.70 -6.61 -8.39
N SER A 40 -12.32 -7.25 -9.50
CA SER A 40 -11.67 -8.56 -9.47
C SER A 40 -10.29 -8.53 -8.80
N TYR A 41 -9.81 -7.34 -8.44
CA TYR A 41 -8.52 -7.04 -7.82
C TYR A 41 -7.35 -7.62 -8.63
N PRO A 42 -7.18 -7.16 -9.87
CA PRO A 42 -6.21 -7.70 -10.80
C PRO A 42 -4.80 -7.48 -10.26
N LYS A 43 -3.84 -8.31 -10.71
CA LYS A 43 -2.45 -8.26 -10.21
C LYS A 43 -1.89 -6.83 -10.20
N ILE A 44 -2.13 -6.06 -11.26
CA ILE A 44 -1.66 -4.67 -11.35
C ILE A 44 -2.22 -3.76 -10.26
N ALA A 45 -3.52 -3.85 -9.94
CA ALA A 45 -4.12 -3.06 -8.88
C ALA A 45 -3.53 -3.42 -7.52
N ARG A 46 -3.36 -4.73 -7.28
CA ARG A 46 -2.71 -5.23 -6.06
C ARG A 46 -1.25 -4.77 -5.93
N SER A 47 -0.47 -4.84 -7.01
CA SER A 47 0.91 -4.36 -7.04
C SER A 47 0.98 -2.85 -6.76
N CYS A 48 0.11 -2.05 -7.40
CA CYS A 48 0.03 -0.61 -7.14
C CYS A 48 -0.29 -0.29 -5.67
N ASP A 49 -1.22 -1.00 -5.04
CA ASP A 49 -1.54 -0.81 -3.62
C ASP A 49 -0.35 -1.16 -2.72
N ILE A 50 0.39 -2.23 -3.02
CA ILE A 50 1.59 -2.64 -2.27
C ILE A 50 2.67 -1.56 -2.36
N VAL A 51 3.00 -1.12 -3.58
CA VAL A 51 3.97 -0.05 -3.83
C VAL A 51 3.55 1.20 -3.06
N TYR A 52 2.29 1.62 -3.22
CA TYR A 52 1.77 2.82 -2.56
C TYR A 52 1.89 2.73 -1.04
N ARG A 53 1.45 1.62 -0.43
CA ARG A 53 1.46 1.45 1.02
C ARG A 53 2.88 1.42 1.57
N LEU A 54 3.75 0.59 1.00
CA LEU A 54 5.12 0.42 1.52
C LEU A 54 5.95 1.70 1.35
N VAL A 55 5.87 2.36 0.19
CA VAL A 55 6.56 3.64 -0.02
C VAL A 55 6.01 4.71 0.92
N ASN A 56 4.70 4.76 1.15
CA ASN A 56 4.11 5.67 2.12
C ASN A 56 4.66 5.41 3.53
N ASP A 57 4.62 4.16 4.01
CA ASP A 57 5.16 3.79 5.34
C ASP A 57 6.62 4.19 5.50
N ILE A 58 7.47 3.92 4.50
CA ILE A 58 8.90 4.22 4.58
C ILE A 58 9.14 5.74 4.65
N ILE A 59 8.49 6.51 3.77
CA ILE A 59 8.74 7.95 3.64
C ILE A 59 8.16 8.73 4.83
N THR A 60 7.00 8.34 5.35
CA THR A 60 6.32 9.07 6.45
C THR A 60 6.72 8.56 7.84
N HIS A 61 7.41 7.41 7.93
CA HIS A 61 7.80 6.72 9.16
C HIS A 61 8.22 7.65 10.29
N GLU A 62 9.26 8.47 10.08
CA GLU A 62 9.83 9.30 11.15
C GLU A 62 8.83 10.31 11.71
N LEU A 63 8.04 10.94 10.84
CA LEU A 63 7.04 11.93 11.24
C LEU A 63 5.87 11.26 11.96
N GLU A 64 5.48 10.07 11.51
CA GLU A 64 4.41 9.28 12.11
C GLU A 64 4.79 8.77 13.50
N GLN A 65 6.03 8.29 13.68
CA GLN A 65 6.51 7.85 14.99
C GLN A 65 6.70 9.02 15.96
N LYS A 66 7.19 10.17 15.49
CA LYS A 66 7.32 11.39 16.32
C LYS A 66 5.99 11.85 16.93
N ARG A 67 4.86 11.61 16.25
CA ARG A 67 3.52 11.97 16.74
C ARG A 67 2.77 10.82 17.45
N GLY A 68 3.42 9.67 17.65
CA GLY A 68 2.80 8.50 18.31
C GLY A 68 1.73 7.82 17.46
N HIS A 69 1.90 7.79 16.14
CA HIS A 69 0.99 7.09 15.25
C HIS A 69 1.08 5.57 15.44
N VAL A 70 0.07 4.84 14.97
CA VAL A 70 0.08 3.37 14.98
C VAL A 70 1.22 2.80 14.13
N ALA A 71 1.60 1.55 14.41
CA ALA A 71 2.67 0.84 13.71
C ALA A 71 2.46 0.78 12.18
N SER A 72 3.53 1.09 11.44
CA SER A 72 3.66 0.99 10.00
C SER A 72 4.25 -0.36 9.58
N ALA A 73 4.49 -0.55 8.28
CA ALA A 73 5.27 -1.68 7.78
C ALA A 73 6.66 -1.76 8.43
N VAL A 74 7.30 -0.64 8.74
CA VAL A 74 8.65 -0.60 9.31
C VAL A 74 8.67 -1.22 10.71
N GLU A 75 7.81 -0.80 11.64
CA GLU A 75 7.73 -1.41 12.98
C GLU A 75 7.35 -2.89 12.90
N CYS A 76 6.43 -3.23 12.00
CA CYS A 76 6.01 -4.61 11.80
C CYS A 76 7.17 -5.49 11.31
N TYR A 77 8.00 -4.98 10.41
CA TYR A 77 9.16 -5.68 9.87
C TYR A 77 10.28 -5.81 10.92
N LEU A 78 10.58 -4.71 11.62
CA LEU A 78 11.54 -4.69 12.72
C LEU A 78 11.18 -5.70 13.81
N LYS A 79 9.92 -5.71 14.25
CA LYS A 79 9.46 -6.65 15.28
C LYS A 79 9.51 -8.11 14.81
N GLN A 80 9.29 -8.35 13.52
CA GLN A 80 9.28 -9.70 12.96
C GLN A 80 10.70 -10.27 12.78
N HIS A 81 11.68 -9.43 12.46
CA HIS A 81 13.02 -9.88 12.05
C HIS A 81 14.14 -9.51 13.03
N GLY A 82 13.92 -8.57 13.96
CA GLY A 82 14.92 -8.16 14.96
C GLY A 82 16.14 -7.44 14.37
N ILE A 83 15.96 -6.79 13.22
CA ILE A 83 17.01 -6.07 12.47
C ILE A 83 16.99 -4.56 12.77
N SER A 84 17.93 -3.81 12.20
CA SER A 84 17.93 -2.34 12.30
C SER A 84 16.86 -1.69 11.40
N GLU A 85 16.50 -0.43 11.71
CA GLU A 85 15.55 0.37 10.93
C GLU A 85 15.97 0.53 9.47
N GLU A 86 17.25 0.81 9.23
CA GLU A 86 17.79 0.99 7.88
C GLU A 86 17.75 -0.32 7.07
N GLU A 87 18.07 -1.45 7.70
CA GLU A 87 17.91 -2.76 7.06
C GLU A 87 16.44 -3.08 6.77
N ALA A 88 15.53 -2.77 7.70
CA ALA A 88 14.10 -2.96 7.47
C ALA A 88 13.58 -2.13 6.31
N LYS A 89 13.92 -0.83 6.23
CA LYS A 89 13.55 0.02 5.09
C LYS A 89 14.13 -0.49 3.78
N HIS A 90 15.39 -0.96 3.79
CA HIS A 90 16.02 -1.54 2.60
C HIS A 90 15.30 -2.80 2.10
N GLU A 91 14.96 -3.73 2.99
CA GLU A 91 14.20 -4.93 2.61
C GLU A 91 12.78 -4.59 2.13
N LEU A 92 12.13 -3.61 2.75
CA LEU A 92 10.81 -3.14 2.30
C LEU A 92 10.88 -2.50 0.91
N TYR A 93 11.95 -1.78 0.56
CA TYR A 93 12.15 -1.30 -0.82
C TYR A 93 12.34 -2.43 -1.84
N LYS A 94 13.00 -3.54 -1.48
CA LYS A 94 13.05 -4.71 -2.38
C LYS A 94 11.65 -5.27 -2.65
N HIS A 95 10.80 -5.33 -1.63
CA HIS A 95 9.40 -5.72 -1.82
C HIS A 95 8.62 -4.75 -2.70
N VAL A 96 8.99 -3.47 -2.73
CA VAL A 96 8.43 -2.47 -3.65
C VAL A 96 8.89 -2.76 -5.09
N ASP A 97 10.17 -3.05 -5.30
CA ASP A 97 10.73 -3.36 -6.61
C ASP A 97 10.17 -4.68 -7.19
N ASP A 98 9.86 -5.65 -6.34
CA ASP A 98 9.34 -6.98 -6.71
C ASP A 98 7.81 -7.01 -6.95
N ALA A 99 7.08 -5.96 -6.58
CA ALA A 99 5.60 -5.92 -6.61
C ALA A 99 5.02 -5.86 -8.02
#